data_AF-A0A4R2K0L0-F1
#
_entry.id   AF-A0A4R2K0L0-F1
#
_cell.length_a   1.000
_cell.length_b   1.000
_cell.length_c   1.000
_cell.angle_alpha   90.00
_cell.angle_beta   90.00
_cell.angle_gamma   90.00
#
_symmetry.space_group_name_H-M   'P 1'
#
loop_
_entity.id
_entity.type
_entity.pdbx_description
1 polymer ?
#
loop_
_entity_poly.entity_id
_entity_poly.type
_entity_poly.pdbx_seq_one_letter_code
_entity_poly.pdbx_strand_id
1 'polypeptide(L)'
;MYVLKFFCNKNFYVKEEVYAEGCKRCKKLALIPLILMIFTSVFGFTNIPRSFYLMGYGAIPWYLLSGITFFIPYAFMMAEYGSAFKEEKGGIYSWMEKSVNPKYAFIGTFMWYASYIIWMVNVSSSIWIPLSNAIFGKDTTSTWSLFGLKATQTLGLLGVIWVITVTYIASHGLKSISKVTSVGGTAVIATVIVTATVAFANFFTIIQPAIEGDLSSTIWMIVGPVFFSLVALLMYNRYEHVKEKSPVKVSTKIKPEHK
;
A
#
# COMPACT_ATOMS: atom_id res chain seq x y z
N MET A 1 -27.80 5.82 5.98
CA MET A 1 -29.06 5.89 5.20
C MET A 1 -28.91 6.50 3.80
N TYR A 2 -27.88 7.33 3.51
CA TYR A 2 -27.61 7.85 2.16
C TYR A 2 -26.85 6.89 1.24
N VAL A 3 -26.05 5.95 1.78
CA VAL A 3 -25.35 4.91 1.00
C VAL A 3 -26.32 3.88 0.40
N LEU A 4 -27.43 3.59 1.09
CA LEU A 4 -28.48 2.68 0.60
C LEU A 4 -29.40 3.31 -0.44
N LYS A 5 -29.52 4.65 -0.46
CA LYS A 5 -30.34 5.36 -1.44
C LYS A 5 -29.68 5.44 -2.82
N PHE A 6 -28.37 5.21 -2.89
CA PHE A 6 -27.64 5.06 -4.16
C PHE A 6 -27.92 3.72 -4.86
N PHE A 7 -28.24 2.66 -4.10
CA PHE A 7 -28.52 1.33 -4.65
C PHE A 7 -30.02 1.07 -4.94
N CYS A 8 -30.93 1.91 -4.45
CA CYS A 8 -32.38 1.70 -4.53
C CYS A 8 -33.11 2.73 -5.41
N ASN A 9 -32.49 3.18 -6.52
CA ASN A 9 -33.19 3.93 -7.54
C ASN A 9 -33.24 3.11 -8.84
N LYS A 10 -34.39 2.47 -9.08
CA LYS A 10 -34.70 1.62 -10.24
C LYS A 10 -34.78 2.37 -11.59
N ASN A 11 -34.37 3.63 -11.67
CA ASN A 11 -34.45 4.46 -12.89
C ASN A 11 -33.09 4.84 -13.49
N PHE A 12 -32.03 4.07 -13.23
CA PHE A 12 -30.73 4.26 -13.92
C PHE A 12 -30.55 3.27 -15.07
N TYR A 13 -31.59 3.15 -15.90
CA TYR A 13 -31.47 2.64 -17.26
C TYR A 13 -31.64 3.83 -18.21
N VAL A 14 -30.65 4.01 -19.08
CA VAL A 14 -30.65 4.94 -20.22
C VAL A 14 -30.51 6.43 -19.86
N LYS A 15 -29.27 6.87 -19.76
CA LYS A 15 -28.87 8.20 -20.27
C LYS A 15 -27.48 8.09 -20.90
N GLU A 16 -27.43 7.28 -21.95
CA GLU A 16 -26.29 7.15 -22.87
C GLU A 16 -26.47 8.04 -24.12
N GLU A 17 -27.43 8.98 -24.09
CA GLU A 17 -27.61 10.02 -25.09
C GLU A 17 -27.58 11.39 -24.39
N VAL A 18 -26.44 12.07 -24.49
CA VAL A 18 -26.21 13.52 -24.63
C VAL A 18 -24.73 13.75 -24.28
N TYR A 19 -23.85 13.36 -25.21
CA TYR A 19 -22.55 13.99 -25.51
C TYR A 19 -22.08 13.42 -26.85
N ALA A 20 -22.91 13.62 -27.89
CA ALA A 20 -22.52 13.43 -29.27
C ALA A 20 -22.07 14.78 -29.85
N GLU A 21 -20.93 15.29 -29.39
CA GLU A 21 -20.08 16.17 -30.21
C GLU A 21 -18.63 15.73 -30.05
N GLY A 22 -18.15 14.99 -31.05
CA GLY A 22 -16.72 14.87 -31.37
C GLY A 22 -15.87 13.97 -30.48
N CYS A 23 -16.06 12.64 -30.52
CA CYS A 23 -14.97 11.72 -30.14
C CYS A 23 -14.78 10.60 -31.17
N LYS A 24 -13.85 10.81 -32.12
CA LYS A 24 -13.32 9.75 -32.96
C LYS A 24 -12.59 8.73 -32.06
N ARG A 25 -13.09 7.49 -32.09
CA ARG A 25 -12.49 6.24 -31.59
C ARG A 25 -12.73 6.00 -30.09
N CYS A 26 -13.67 5.10 -29.78
CA CYS A 26 -13.70 4.38 -28.51
C CYS A 26 -12.38 3.60 -28.39
N LYS A 27 -11.35 4.26 -27.87
CA LYS A 27 -10.05 3.63 -27.63
C LYS A 27 -10.25 2.69 -26.46
N LYS A 28 -10.19 1.38 -26.70
CA LYS A 28 -9.83 0.40 -25.67
C LYS A 28 -8.66 0.99 -24.88
N LEU A 29 -8.75 1.01 -23.55
CA LEU A 29 -7.64 1.41 -22.68
C LEU A 29 -6.38 0.71 -23.17
N ALA A 30 -5.38 1.50 -23.57
CA ALA A 30 -4.14 0.92 -24.07
C ALA A 30 -3.51 0.08 -22.96
N LEU A 31 -2.91 -1.05 -23.35
CA LEU A 31 -2.29 -2.01 -22.44
C LEU A 31 -1.32 -1.34 -21.46
N ILE A 32 -0.55 -0.36 -21.94
CA ILE A 32 0.45 0.36 -21.14
C ILE A 32 -0.20 1.18 -19.99
N PRO A 33 -1.16 2.09 -20.22
CA PRO A 33 -1.94 2.73 -19.15
C PRO A 33 -2.58 1.74 -18.18
N LEU A 34 -3.11 0.61 -18.68
CA LEU A 34 -3.71 -0.42 -17.83
C LEU A 34 -2.67 -1.06 -16.89
N ILE A 35 -1.50 -1.42 -17.43
CA ILE A 35 -0.38 -1.95 -16.64
C ILE A 35 0.07 -0.92 -15.59
N LEU A 36 0.18 0.35 -15.96
CA LEU A 36 0.58 1.41 -15.02
C LEU A 36 -0.46 1.60 -13.91
N MET A 37 -1.76 1.56 -14.22
CA MET A 37 -2.81 1.64 -13.19
C MET A 37 -2.75 0.45 -12.21
N ILE A 38 -2.53 -0.77 -12.72
CA ILE A 38 -2.39 -1.96 -11.85
C ILE A 38 -1.12 -1.83 -11.00
N PHE A 39 0.02 -1.52 -11.62
CA PHE A 39 1.30 -1.41 -10.94
C PHE A 39 1.26 -0.40 -9.80
N THR A 40 0.73 0.80 -10.05
CA THR A 40 0.65 1.86 -9.04
C THR A 40 -0.28 1.50 -7.88
N SER A 41 -1.36 0.75 -8.12
CA SER A 41 -2.25 0.27 -7.07
C SER A 41 -1.65 -0.87 -6.24
N VAL A 42 -0.88 -1.76 -6.87
CA VAL A 42 -0.34 -2.97 -6.24
C VAL A 42 0.97 -2.70 -5.52
N PHE A 43 1.85 -1.89 -6.11
CA PHE A 43 3.21 -1.69 -5.59
C PHE A 43 3.23 -0.95 -4.26
N GLY A 44 2.21 -0.12 -3.99
CA GLY A 44 1.96 0.48 -2.68
C GLY A 44 3.23 1.01 -2.01
N PHE A 45 3.90 1.98 -2.65
CA PHE A 45 5.26 2.41 -2.29
C PHE A 45 5.46 2.73 -0.80
N THR A 46 4.41 3.15 -0.09
CA THR A 46 4.45 3.42 1.35
C THR A 46 4.69 2.17 2.20
N ASN A 47 4.34 0.99 1.71
CA ASN A 47 4.45 -0.26 2.46
C ASN A 47 5.88 -0.79 2.50
N ILE A 48 6.69 -0.57 1.45
CA ILE A 48 8.07 -1.10 1.39
C ILE A 48 8.98 -0.42 2.43
N PRO A 49 9.08 0.93 2.51
CA PRO A 49 9.85 1.60 3.55
C PRO A 49 9.31 1.32 4.95
N ARG A 50 7.98 1.18 5.10
CA ARG A 50 7.39 0.83 6.40
C ARG A 50 7.83 -0.56 6.85
N SER A 51 7.78 -1.57 5.99
CA SER A 51 8.24 -2.91 6.31
C SER A 51 9.74 -2.95 6.63
N PHE A 52 10.55 -2.19 5.88
CA PHE A 52 11.98 -2.04 6.19
C PHE A 52 12.20 -1.32 7.52
N TYR A 53 11.42 -0.28 7.84
CA TYR A 53 11.53 0.41 9.11
C TYR A 53 11.17 -0.47 10.31
N LEU A 54 10.19 -1.37 10.15
CA LEU A 54 9.71 -2.25 11.22
C LEU A 54 10.56 -3.53 11.39
N MET A 55 11.07 -4.11 10.29
CA MET A 55 11.73 -5.42 10.31
C MET A 55 13.14 -5.42 9.68
N GLY A 56 13.62 -4.27 9.21
CA GLY A 56 14.90 -4.16 8.49
C GLY A 56 14.94 -5.05 7.26
N TYR A 57 16.11 -5.66 7.03
CA TYR A 57 16.31 -6.66 5.98
C TYR A 57 15.51 -7.96 6.20
N GLY A 58 15.00 -8.19 7.42
CA GLY A 58 14.12 -9.31 7.74
C GLY A 58 12.78 -9.30 7.00
N ALA A 59 12.40 -8.17 6.38
CA ALA A 59 11.23 -8.10 5.50
C ALA A 59 11.42 -8.81 4.15
N ILE A 60 12.67 -8.98 3.68
CA ILE A 60 12.96 -9.52 2.33
C ILE A 60 12.43 -10.95 2.15
N PRO A 61 12.69 -11.92 3.07
CA PRO A 61 12.15 -13.27 2.93
C PRO A 61 10.62 -13.30 2.90
N TRP A 62 9.95 -12.43 3.66
CA TRP A 62 8.48 -12.36 3.67
C TRP A 62 7.91 -11.84 2.35
N TYR A 63 8.56 -10.83 1.75
CA TYR A 63 8.15 -10.36 0.42
C TYR A 63 8.38 -11.43 -0.65
N LEU A 64 9.52 -12.13 -0.63
CA LEU A 64 9.79 -13.24 -1.55
C LEU A 64 8.77 -14.38 -1.39
N LEU A 65 8.49 -14.79 -0.15
CA LEU A 65 7.50 -15.81 0.15
C LEU A 65 6.11 -15.39 -0.34
N SER A 66 5.69 -14.15 -0.09
CA SER A 66 4.40 -13.62 -0.57
C SER A 66 4.34 -13.57 -2.10
N GLY A 67 5.46 -13.24 -2.76
CA GLY A 67 5.58 -13.22 -4.21
C GLY A 67 5.28 -14.60 -4.81
N ILE A 68 5.93 -15.62 -4.26
CA ILE A 68 5.84 -17.00 -4.77
C ILE A 68 4.51 -17.65 -4.41
N THR A 69 4.07 -17.54 -3.16
CA THR A 69 2.92 -18.30 -2.64
C THR A 69 1.57 -17.61 -2.85
N PHE A 70 1.55 -16.29 -3.01
CA PHE A 70 0.31 -15.53 -3.15
C PHE A 70 0.22 -14.82 -4.50
N PHE A 71 1.20 -13.98 -4.86
CA PHE A 71 1.10 -13.16 -6.07
C PHE A 71 1.11 -13.97 -7.37
N ILE A 72 2.03 -14.94 -7.52
CA ILE A 72 2.11 -15.76 -8.74
C ILE A 72 0.82 -16.59 -8.94
N PRO A 73 0.34 -17.36 -7.95
CA PRO A 73 -0.92 -18.10 -8.08
C PRO A 73 -2.11 -17.18 -8.34
N TYR A 74 -2.20 -16.05 -7.63
CA TYR A 74 -3.29 -15.08 -7.82
C TYR A 74 -3.28 -14.49 -9.24
N ALA A 75 -2.10 -14.16 -9.78
CA ALA A 75 -1.99 -13.64 -11.14
C ALA A 75 -2.47 -14.67 -12.19
N PHE A 76 -2.13 -15.95 -12.01
CA PHE A 76 -2.63 -17.01 -12.89
C PHE A 76 -4.13 -17.20 -12.79
N MET A 77 -4.69 -17.21 -11.57
CA MET A 77 -6.15 -17.25 -11.38
C MET A 77 -6.83 -16.08 -12.10
N MET A 78 -6.38 -14.85 -11.86
CA MET A 78 -6.98 -13.66 -12.47
C MET A 78 -6.87 -13.66 -14.00
N ALA A 79 -5.78 -14.20 -14.56
CA ALA A 79 -5.62 -14.37 -16.00
C ALA A 79 -6.61 -15.41 -16.56
N GLU A 80 -6.79 -16.54 -15.87
CA GLU A 80 -7.74 -17.58 -16.27
C GLU A 80 -9.18 -17.07 -16.21
N TYR A 81 -9.60 -16.48 -15.08
CA TYR A 81 -10.92 -15.86 -14.91
C TYR A 81 -11.19 -14.75 -15.93
N GLY A 82 -10.22 -13.87 -16.17
CA GLY A 82 -10.35 -12.80 -17.17
C GLY A 82 -10.47 -13.32 -18.60
N SER A 83 -9.90 -14.49 -18.90
CA SER A 83 -9.99 -15.14 -20.21
C SER A 83 -11.24 -16.01 -20.39
N ALA A 84 -11.75 -16.61 -19.31
CA ALA A 84 -12.93 -17.48 -19.30
C ALA A 84 -14.23 -16.66 -19.34
N PHE A 85 -14.26 -15.49 -18.69
CA PHE A 85 -15.44 -14.65 -18.54
C PHE A 85 -15.33 -13.31 -19.28
N LYS A 86 -14.83 -13.33 -20.51
CA LYS A 86 -14.58 -12.12 -21.34
C LYS A 86 -15.83 -11.27 -21.61
N GLU A 87 -16.99 -11.91 -21.70
CA GLU A 87 -18.27 -11.26 -22.00
C GLU A 87 -19.05 -10.84 -20.74
N GLU A 88 -18.60 -11.25 -19.56
CA GLU A 88 -19.27 -10.94 -18.29
C GLU A 88 -18.83 -9.56 -17.77
N LYS A 89 -19.80 -8.66 -17.57
CA LYS A 89 -19.53 -7.28 -17.17
C LYS A 89 -19.42 -7.06 -15.66
N GLY A 90 -19.73 -8.05 -14.83
CA GLY A 90 -19.79 -7.89 -13.37
C GLY A 90 -18.48 -8.18 -12.61
N GLY A 91 -17.36 -8.36 -13.31
CA GLY A 91 -16.04 -8.52 -12.69
C GLY A 91 -15.95 -9.67 -11.69
N ILE A 92 -15.34 -9.43 -10.52
CA ILE A 92 -15.10 -10.45 -9.48
C ILE A 92 -16.42 -11.10 -9.02
N TYR A 93 -17.52 -10.35 -8.96
CA TYR A 93 -18.81 -10.91 -8.57
C TYR A 93 -19.28 -11.95 -9.60
N SER A 94 -19.30 -11.58 -10.89
CA SER A 94 -19.70 -12.50 -11.97
C SER A 94 -18.80 -13.73 -12.02
N TRP A 95 -17.50 -13.56 -11.83
CA TRP A 95 -16.54 -14.66 -11.82
C TRP A 95 -16.83 -15.65 -10.69
N MET A 96 -17.06 -15.16 -9.47
CA MET A 96 -17.39 -16.02 -8.32
C MET A 96 -18.79 -16.64 -8.41
N GLU A 97 -19.76 -15.92 -8.96
CA GLU A 97 -21.14 -16.41 -9.11
C GLU A 97 -21.18 -17.60 -10.06
N LYS A 98 -20.47 -17.49 -11.20
CA LYS A 98 -20.41 -18.53 -12.23
C LYS A 98 -19.56 -19.73 -11.80
N SER A 99 -18.51 -19.52 -11.02
CA SER A 99 -17.59 -20.60 -10.62
C SER A 99 -17.96 -21.30 -9.32
N VAL A 100 -18.63 -20.62 -8.38
CA VAL A 100 -18.97 -21.21 -7.07
C VAL A 100 -20.47 -21.20 -6.83
N ASN A 101 -21.04 -20.04 -6.47
CA ASN A 101 -22.48 -19.79 -6.39
C ASN A 101 -22.74 -18.31 -6.04
N PRO A 102 -23.98 -17.80 -6.21
CA PRO A 102 -24.32 -16.41 -5.88
C PRO A 102 -24.11 -16.04 -4.41
N LYS A 103 -24.29 -16.99 -3.47
CA LYS A 103 -24.14 -16.73 -2.02
C LYS A 103 -22.71 -16.38 -1.66
N TYR A 104 -21.73 -17.17 -2.12
CA TYR A 104 -20.32 -16.91 -1.89
C TYR A 104 -19.81 -15.71 -2.70
N ALA A 105 -20.35 -15.50 -3.91
CA ALA A 105 -20.05 -14.30 -4.70
C ALA A 105 -20.44 -13.02 -3.97
N PHE A 106 -21.63 -13.01 -3.34
CA PHE A 106 -22.08 -11.90 -2.52
C PHE A 106 -21.18 -11.71 -1.28
N ILE A 107 -20.92 -12.78 -0.53
CA ILE A 107 -20.07 -12.72 0.68
C ILE A 107 -18.67 -12.21 0.33
N GLY A 108 -18.03 -12.76 -0.70
CA GLY A 108 -16.68 -12.37 -1.12
C GLY A 108 -16.62 -10.91 -1.60
N THR A 109 -17.59 -10.48 -2.40
CA THR A 109 -17.67 -9.09 -2.85
C THR A 109 -17.91 -8.13 -1.69
N PHE A 110 -18.77 -8.50 -0.74
CA PHE A 110 -19.01 -7.71 0.47
C PHE A 110 -17.76 -7.62 1.35
N MET A 111 -17.05 -8.74 1.57
CA MET A 111 -15.79 -8.75 2.32
C MET A 111 -14.74 -7.87 1.65
N TRP A 112 -14.65 -7.89 0.32
CA TRP A 112 -13.77 -7.02 -0.44
C TRP A 112 -14.09 -5.54 -0.19
N TYR A 113 -15.36 -5.14 -0.30
CA TYR A 113 -15.78 -3.76 0.03
C TYR A 113 -15.51 -3.38 1.49
N ALA A 114 -15.76 -4.28 2.45
CA ALA A 114 -15.48 -4.03 3.86
C ALA A 114 -13.97 -3.82 4.12
N SER A 115 -13.12 -4.62 3.48
CA SER A 115 -11.65 -4.45 3.57
C SER A 115 -11.19 -3.10 3.04
N TYR A 116 -11.87 -2.56 2.02
CA TYR A 116 -11.54 -1.27 1.43
C TYR A 116 -11.72 -0.10 2.41
N ILE A 117 -12.67 -0.20 3.34
CA ILE A 117 -12.86 0.81 4.39
C ILE A 117 -11.66 0.83 5.34
N ILE A 118 -11.18 -0.35 5.76
CA ILE A 118 -9.99 -0.48 6.62
C ILE A 118 -8.76 0.05 5.87
N TRP A 119 -8.64 -0.30 4.59
CA TRP A 119 -7.55 0.18 3.74
C TRP A 119 -7.54 1.71 3.62
N MET A 120 -8.70 2.36 3.46
CA MET A 120 -8.80 3.81 3.40
C MET A 120 -8.28 4.51 4.68
N VAL A 121 -8.54 3.95 5.86
CA VAL A 121 -8.00 4.47 7.13
C VAL A 121 -6.48 4.31 7.18
N ASN A 122 -5.95 3.19 6.68
CA ASN A 122 -4.51 2.97 6.57
C ASN A 122 -3.82 3.96 5.61
N VAL A 123 -4.44 4.22 4.45
CA VAL A 123 -3.94 5.20 3.47
C VAL A 123 -3.90 6.59 4.09
N SER A 124 -4.94 6.99 4.81
CA SER A 124 -4.94 8.30 5.48
C SER A 124 -3.82 8.43 6.51
N SER A 125 -3.58 7.39 7.31
CA SER A 125 -2.47 7.38 8.27
C SER A 125 -1.10 7.54 7.59
N SER A 126 -0.96 7.00 6.38
CA SER A 126 0.26 7.13 5.56
C SER A 126 0.47 8.54 5.00
N ILE A 127 -0.54 9.42 5.07
CA ILE A 127 -0.42 10.85 4.72
C ILE A 127 -0.03 11.67 5.96
N TRP A 128 -0.68 11.40 7.10
CA TRP A 128 -0.46 12.17 8.33
C TRP A 128 0.93 11.97 8.94
N ILE A 129 1.49 10.76 8.89
CA ILE A 129 2.81 10.45 9.46
C ILE A 129 3.92 11.27 8.77
N PRO A 130 4.08 11.24 7.42
CA PRO A 130 5.04 12.10 6.74
C PRO A 130 4.77 13.59 6.93
N LEU A 131 3.50 14.01 6.98
CA LEU A 131 3.14 15.41 7.20
C LEU A 131 3.56 15.89 8.59
N SER A 132 3.35 15.08 9.64
CA SER A 132 3.85 15.38 10.98
C SER A 132 5.36 15.51 10.98
N ASN A 133 6.06 14.59 10.31
CA ASN A 133 7.51 14.64 10.24
C ASN A 133 8.01 15.89 9.50
N ALA A 134 7.32 16.30 8.43
CA ALA A 134 7.66 17.51 7.66
C ALA A 134 7.43 18.81 8.46
N ILE A 135 6.37 18.88 9.27
CA ILE A 135 6.03 20.09 10.04
C ILE A 135 6.82 20.16 11.36
N PHE A 136 6.91 19.06 12.09
CA PHE A 136 7.45 19.03 13.45
C PHE A 136 8.87 18.44 13.54
N GLY A 137 9.45 18.02 12.43
CA GLY A 137 10.78 17.40 12.37
C GLY A 137 10.88 16.01 13.01
N LYS A 138 9.78 15.50 13.57
CA LYS A 138 9.64 14.16 14.14
C LYS A 138 8.20 13.66 14.00
N ASP A 139 8.01 12.35 14.03
CA ASP A 139 6.68 11.77 14.10
C ASP A 139 6.05 12.08 15.47
N THR A 140 5.02 12.92 15.47
CA THR A 140 4.24 13.29 16.66
C THR A 140 2.86 12.67 16.64
N THR A 141 2.51 11.88 15.61
CA THR A 141 1.17 11.31 15.45
C THR A 141 0.78 10.41 16.62
N SER A 142 1.75 9.76 17.27
CA SER A 142 1.54 8.96 18.49
C SER A 142 1.24 9.78 19.75
N THR A 143 1.44 11.10 19.71
CA THR A 143 1.17 12.03 20.85
C THR A 143 -0.13 12.80 20.69
N TRP A 144 -0.76 12.75 19.52
CA TRP A 144 -1.98 13.48 19.26
C TRP A 144 -3.14 12.86 20.04
N SER A 145 -3.82 13.68 20.83
CA SER A 145 -5.09 13.32 21.46
C SER A 145 -6.11 14.39 21.11
N LEU A 146 -7.12 14.00 20.35
CA LEU A 146 -8.28 14.85 20.04
C LEU A 146 -9.48 14.35 20.85
N PHE A 147 -10.18 15.25 21.53
CA PHE A 147 -11.39 14.94 22.30
C PHE A 147 -11.21 13.84 23.38
N GLY A 148 -10.01 13.73 23.97
CA GLY A 148 -9.69 12.70 24.96
C GLY A 148 -9.46 11.29 24.40
N LEU A 149 -9.42 11.14 23.07
CA LEU A 149 -9.13 9.87 22.40
C LEU A 149 -7.63 9.57 22.40
N LYS A 150 -7.27 8.27 22.42
CA LYS A 150 -5.88 7.81 22.25
C LYS A 150 -5.41 8.07 20.82
N ALA A 151 -4.10 8.17 20.61
CA ALA A 151 -3.50 8.48 19.31
C ALA A 151 -4.01 7.64 18.14
N THR A 152 -4.14 6.31 18.32
CA THR A 152 -4.67 5.43 17.26
C THR A 152 -6.12 5.75 16.89
N GLN A 153 -6.95 6.09 17.88
CA GLN A 153 -8.35 6.46 17.65
C GLN A 153 -8.45 7.85 17.01
N THR A 154 -7.57 8.78 17.40
CA THR A 154 -7.44 10.10 16.78
C THR A 154 -7.05 9.99 15.31
N LEU A 155 -6.07 9.15 14.95
CA LEU A 155 -5.71 8.87 13.56
C LEU A 155 -6.86 8.20 12.79
N GLY A 156 -7.60 7.31 13.44
CA GLY A 156 -8.82 6.73 12.86
C GLY A 156 -9.87 7.79 12.51
N LEU A 157 -10.11 8.75 13.42
CA LEU A 157 -11.04 9.85 13.21
C LEU A 157 -10.59 10.79 12.08
N LEU A 158 -9.30 11.17 12.07
CA LEU A 158 -8.71 11.93 10.96
C LEU A 158 -8.82 11.18 9.63
N GLY A 159 -8.72 9.85 9.66
CA GLY A 159 -8.96 8.97 8.52
C GLY A 159 -10.39 9.08 7.97
N VAL A 160 -11.39 9.07 8.86
CA VAL A 160 -12.79 9.24 8.46
C VAL A 160 -13.02 10.62 7.83
N ILE A 161 -12.47 11.69 8.42
CA ILE A 161 -12.56 13.06 7.89
C ILE A 161 -11.93 13.14 6.50
N TRP A 162 -10.77 12.50 6.31
CA TRP A 162 -10.09 12.42 5.02
C TRP A 162 -10.94 11.71 3.97
N VAL A 163 -11.54 10.56 4.31
CA VAL A 163 -12.41 9.82 3.38
C VAL A 163 -13.62 10.65 2.98
N ILE A 164 -14.24 11.38 3.91
CA ILE A 164 -15.35 12.30 3.60
C ILE A 164 -14.88 13.39 2.63
N THR A 165 -13.70 13.96 2.87
CA THR A 165 -13.10 15.00 2.01
C THR A 165 -12.86 14.48 0.59
N VAL A 166 -12.24 13.30 0.46
CA VAL A 166 -11.99 12.67 -0.84
C VAL A 166 -13.31 12.36 -1.55
N THR A 167 -14.31 11.86 -0.82
CA THR A 167 -15.64 11.56 -1.38
C THR A 167 -16.35 12.84 -1.85
N TYR A 168 -16.22 13.94 -1.10
CA TYR A 168 -16.75 15.23 -1.47
C TYR A 168 -16.11 15.77 -2.75
N ILE A 169 -14.78 15.72 -2.85
CA ILE A 169 -14.04 16.11 -4.05
C ILE A 169 -14.43 15.23 -5.23
N ALA A 170 -14.58 13.93 -5.02
CA ALA A 170 -15.00 12.99 -6.05
C ALA A 170 -16.44 13.27 -6.55
N SER A 171 -17.30 13.81 -5.69
CA SER A 171 -18.69 14.15 -6.03
C SER A 171 -18.81 15.43 -6.88
N HIS A 172 -17.77 16.28 -6.95
CA HIS A 172 -17.77 17.54 -7.72
C HIS A 172 -17.39 17.40 -9.21
N GLY A 173 -17.40 16.16 -9.73
CA GLY A 173 -17.24 15.87 -11.15
C GLY A 173 -15.82 15.52 -11.59
N LEU A 174 -15.74 14.87 -12.75
CA LEU A 174 -14.53 14.19 -13.26
C LEU A 174 -13.33 15.13 -13.53
N LYS A 175 -13.56 16.42 -13.78
CA LYS A 175 -12.49 17.39 -14.07
C LYS A 175 -11.55 17.60 -12.89
N SER A 176 -12.08 17.71 -11.66
CA SER A 176 -11.28 17.88 -10.45
C SER A 176 -10.47 16.62 -10.12
N ILE A 177 -11.07 15.44 -10.28
CA ILE A 177 -10.39 14.15 -10.10
C ILE A 177 -9.23 14.03 -11.10
N SER A 178 -9.47 14.33 -12.38
CA SER A 178 -8.45 14.21 -13.43
C SER A 178 -7.22 15.09 -13.16
N LYS A 179 -7.41 16.32 -12.68
CA LYS A 179 -6.30 17.25 -12.36
C LYS A 179 -5.48 16.80 -11.15
N VAL A 180 -6.14 16.30 -10.10
CA VAL A 180 -5.44 15.78 -8.91
C VAL A 180 -4.69 14.50 -9.24
N THR A 181 -5.34 13.59 -9.97
CA THR A 181 -4.75 12.32 -10.38
C THR A 181 -3.61 12.50 -11.38
N SER A 182 -3.64 13.51 -12.26
CA SER A 182 -2.53 13.75 -13.20
C SER A 182 -1.25 14.16 -12.49
N VAL A 183 -1.32 15.06 -11.51
CA VAL A 183 -0.17 15.49 -10.70
C VAL A 183 0.36 14.32 -9.86
N GLY A 184 -0.55 13.58 -9.20
CA GLY A 184 -0.18 12.39 -8.43
C GLY A 184 0.46 11.30 -9.31
N GLY A 185 -0.10 11.06 -10.49
CA GLY A 185 0.40 10.08 -11.46
C GLY A 185 1.82 10.41 -11.94
N THR A 186 2.13 11.68 -12.22
CA THR A 186 3.49 12.10 -12.58
C THR A 186 4.49 11.86 -11.45
N ALA A 187 4.13 12.17 -10.21
CA ALA A 187 4.98 11.92 -9.05
C ALA A 187 5.25 10.41 -8.85
N VAL A 188 4.24 9.57 -9.07
CA VAL A 188 4.40 8.12 -9.00
C VAL A 188 5.31 7.61 -10.12
N ILE A 189 5.13 8.07 -11.37
CA ILE A 189 6.02 7.69 -12.49
C ILE A 189 7.47 8.07 -12.17
N ALA A 190 7.71 9.28 -11.67
CA ALA A 190 9.04 9.71 -11.27
C ALA A 190 9.63 8.81 -10.19
N THR A 191 8.83 8.44 -9.18
CA THR A 191 9.24 7.53 -8.10
C THR A 191 9.59 6.14 -8.65
N VAL A 192 8.81 5.61 -9.59
CA VAL A 192 9.07 4.32 -10.24
C VAL A 192 10.37 4.36 -11.02
N ILE A 193 10.61 5.42 -11.80
CA ILE A 193 11.86 5.60 -12.55
C ILE A 193 13.05 5.63 -11.60
N VAL A 194 13.01 6.48 -10.57
CA VAL A 194 14.11 6.60 -9.60
C VAL A 194 14.38 5.27 -8.91
N THR A 195 13.33 4.60 -8.44
CA THR A 195 13.48 3.30 -7.75
C THR A 195 14.04 2.24 -8.68
N ALA A 196 13.56 2.17 -9.93
CA ALA A 196 14.07 1.24 -10.93
C ALA A 196 15.54 1.54 -11.24
N THR A 197 15.91 2.81 -11.47
CA THR A 197 17.32 3.19 -11.74
C THR A 197 18.23 2.80 -10.59
N VAL A 198 17.84 3.06 -9.34
CA VAL A 198 18.63 2.67 -8.16
C VAL A 198 18.72 1.15 -8.02
N ALA A 199 17.63 0.42 -8.27
CA ALA A 199 17.63 -1.04 -8.22
C ALA A 199 18.54 -1.64 -9.30
N PHE A 200 18.44 -1.16 -10.54
CA PHE A 200 19.32 -1.55 -11.64
C PHE A 200 20.78 -1.20 -11.34
N ALA A 201 21.06 0.02 -10.85
CA ALA A 201 22.42 0.42 -10.49
C ALA A 201 23.04 -0.53 -9.47
N ASN A 202 22.34 -0.84 -8.38
CA ASN A 202 22.83 -1.78 -7.36
C ASN A 202 23.02 -3.20 -7.91
N PHE A 203 22.12 -3.68 -8.78
CA PHE A 203 22.24 -4.98 -9.43
C PHE A 203 23.49 -5.05 -10.33
N PHE A 204 23.74 -4.01 -11.13
CA PHE A 204 24.94 -3.91 -11.98
C PHE A 204 26.22 -3.76 -11.16
N THR A 205 26.20 -3.03 -10.04
CA THR A 205 27.35 -2.92 -9.14
C THR A 205 27.79 -4.28 -8.58
N ILE A 206 26.84 -5.18 -8.30
CA ILE A 206 27.15 -6.54 -7.81
C ILE A 206 27.61 -7.46 -8.94
N ILE A 207 27.08 -7.31 -10.15
CA ILE A 207 27.32 -8.25 -11.26
C ILE A 207 28.50 -7.86 -12.17
N GLN A 208 28.81 -6.57 -12.30
CA GLN A 208 29.96 -6.11 -13.11
C GLN A 208 31.26 -6.83 -12.77
N PRO A 209 31.68 -6.97 -11.49
CA PRO A 209 32.91 -7.68 -11.16
C PRO A 209 32.84 -9.18 -11.54
N ALA A 210 31.67 -9.81 -11.45
CA ALA A 210 31.48 -11.20 -11.85
C ALA A 210 31.58 -11.41 -13.38
N ILE A 211 31.10 -10.45 -14.18
CA ILE A 211 31.22 -10.49 -15.65
C ILE A 211 32.67 -10.24 -16.09
N GLU A 212 33.39 -9.37 -15.35
CA GLU A 212 34.80 -9.06 -15.60
C GLU A 212 35.77 -10.14 -15.06
N GLY A 213 35.24 -11.21 -14.46
CA GLY A 213 36.01 -12.36 -13.98
C GLY A 213 36.52 -12.23 -12.53
N ASP A 214 36.26 -11.12 -11.85
CA ASP A 214 36.56 -10.91 -10.44
C ASP A 214 35.41 -11.39 -9.54
N LEU A 215 35.30 -12.72 -9.45
CA LEU A 215 34.38 -13.38 -8.52
C LEU A 215 34.69 -13.05 -7.05
N SER A 216 35.94 -12.73 -6.70
CA SER A 216 36.33 -12.45 -5.31
C SER A 216 35.65 -11.19 -4.81
N SER A 217 35.70 -10.10 -5.57
CA SER A 217 35.04 -8.85 -5.23
C SER A 217 33.52 -8.99 -5.17
N THR A 218 32.91 -9.74 -6.09
CA THR A 218 31.47 -10.06 -6.06
C THR A 218 31.08 -10.81 -4.78
N ILE A 219 31.87 -11.82 -4.41
CA ILE A 219 31.65 -12.62 -3.21
C ILE A 219 31.77 -11.73 -1.97
N TRP A 220 32.79 -10.87 -1.86
CA TRP A 220 32.96 -9.97 -0.72
C TRP A 220 31.84 -8.92 -0.60
N MET A 221 31.33 -8.41 -1.72
CA MET A 221 30.21 -7.46 -1.74
C MET A 221 28.89 -8.06 -1.25
N ILE A 222 28.71 -9.37 -1.36
CA ILE A 222 27.53 -10.08 -0.85
C ILE A 222 27.79 -10.60 0.57
N VAL A 223 28.93 -11.28 0.78
CA VAL A 223 29.28 -11.96 2.03
C VAL A 223 29.53 -10.98 3.17
N GLY A 224 30.17 -9.84 2.92
CA GLY A 224 30.45 -8.84 3.96
C GLY A 224 29.18 -8.35 4.66
N PRO A 225 28.24 -7.72 3.94
CA PRO A 225 26.98 -7.25 4.51
C PRO A 225 26.15 -8.36 5.16
N VAL A 226 26.13 -9.57 4.59
CA VAL A 226 25.40 -10.72 5.16
C VAL A 226 26.03 -11.19 6.46
N PHE A 227 27.35 -11.34 6.53
CA PHE A 227 28.07 -11.73 7.73
C PHE A 227 27.86 -10.72 8.86
N PHE A 228 28.02 -9.42 8.58
CA PHE A 228 27.81 -8.38 9.59
C PHE A 228 26.34 -8.26 10.01
N SER A 229 25.39 -8.49 9.10
CA SER A 229 23.96 -8.52 9.45
C SER A 229 23.62 -9.71 10.36
N LEU A 230 24.22 -10.88 10.13
CA LEU A 230 24.04 -12.06 10.99
C LEU A 230 24.65 -11.85 12.39
N VAL A 231 25.85 -11.28 12.46
CA VAL A 231 26.48 -10.95 13.74
C VAL A 231 25.65 -9.91 14.49
N ALA A 232 25.15 -8.87 13.81
CA ALA A 232 24.28 -7.87 14.41
C ALA A 232 22.96 -8.48 14.92
N LEU A 233 22.33 -9.39 14.18
CA LEU A 233 21.14 -10.11 14.61
C LEU A 233 21.40 -11.01 15.83
N LEU A 234 22.52 -11.72 15.87
CA LEU A 234 22.89 -12.52 17.04
C LEU A 234 23.14 -11.65 18.28
N MET A 235 23.81 -10.52 18.11
CA MET A 235 24.01 -9.53 19.17
C MET A 235 22.70 -8.94 19.66
N TYR A 236 21.79 -8.62 18.73
CA TYR A 236 20.47 -8.07 19.04
C TYR A 236 19.61 -9.08 19.82
N ASN A 237 19.51 -10.33 19.35
CA ASN A 237 18.77 -11.40 20.04
C ASN A 237 19.35 -11.65 21.45
N ARG A 238 20.68 -11.60 21.60
CA ARG A 238 21.32 -11.73 22.91
C ARG A 238 21.01 -10.53 23.82
N TYR A 239 20.98 -9.31 23.28
CA TYR A 239 20.63 -8.11 24.03
C TYR A 239 19.17 -8.12 24.51
N GLU A 240 18.25 -8.57 23.66
CA GLU A 240 16.82 -8.62 23.97
C GLU A 240 16.53 -9.59 25.13
N HIS A 241 17.12 -10.80 25.10
CA HIS A 241 17.02 -11.76 26.20
C HIS A 241 17.66 -11.31 27.51
N VAL A 242 18.60 -10.35 27.48
CA VAL A 242 19.20 -9.75 28.69
C VAL A 242 18.28 -8.68 29.29
N LYS A 243 17.55 -7.93 28.45
CA LYS A 243 16.55 -6.96 28.90
C LYS A 243 15.35 -7.62 29.58
N GLU A 244 14.86 -8.73 29.04
CA GLU A 244 13.72 -9.46 29.59
C GLU A 244 13.99 -10.00 31.02
N LYS A 245 15.26 -10.34 31.33
CA LYS A 245 15.69 -10.80 32.67
C LYS A 245 15.93 -9.69 33.68
N SER A 246 15.92 -8.42 33.28
CA SER A 246 16.21 -7.29 34.17
C SER A 246 14.91 -6.55 34.53
N PRO A 247 14.25 -6.85 35.68
CA PRO A 247 13.15 -6.04 36.16
C PRO A 247 13.73 -4.76 36.75
N VAL A 248 14.07 -3.79 35.90
CA VAL A 248 14.43 -2.45 36.39
C VAL A 248 13.15 -1.81 36.95
N LYS A 249 12.94 -1.97 38.26
CA LYS A 249 12.02 -1.13 39.02
C LYS A 249 12.56 0.30 38.97
N VAL A 250 12.05 1.10 38.04
CA VAL A 250 12.28 2.55 38.04
C VAL A 250 11.60 3.10 39.30
N SER A 251 12.37 3.30 40.37
CA SER A 251 11.92 3.99 41.56
C SER A 251 11.97 5.50 41.27
N THR A 252 10.88 6.04 40.75
CA THR A 252 10.64 7.49 40.71
C THR A 252 10.44 8.00 42.15
N LYS A 253 11.53 8.12 42.92
CA LYS A 253 11.53 9.00 44.10
C LYS A 253 11.63 10.43 43.61
N ILE A 254 10.49 11.05 43.33
CA ILE A 254 10.37 12.50 43.29
C ILE A 254 10.53 12.95 44.75
N LYS A 255 11.66 13.60 45.05
CA LYS A 255 11.91 14.27 46.33
C LYS A 255 11.10 15.57 46.32
N PRO A 256 10.14 15.80 47.24
CA PRO A 256 9.51 17.10 47.35
C PRO A 256 10.54 18.08 47.91
N GLU A 257 10.87 19.10 47.15
CA GLU A 257 11.70 20.21 47.63
C GLU A 257 10.80 21.19 48.38
N HIS A 258 11.01 21.29 49.68
CA HIS A 258 10.46 22.31 50.56
C HIS A 258 11.31 23.58 50.46
N LYS A 259 10.75 24.66 49.95
CA LYS A 259 10.58 25.98 50.60
C LYS A 259 10.06 27.01 49.60
#